data_AF-A0A2G1YUA5-F1
#
_entry.id   AF-A0A2G1YUA5-F1
#
_cell.length_a   1.000
_cell.length_b   1.000
_cell.length_c   1.000
_cell.angle_alpha   90.00
_cell.angle_beta   90.00
_cell.angle_gamma   90.00
#
_symmetry.space_group_name_H-M   'P 1'
#
loop_
_entity.id
_entity.type
_entity.pdbx_description
1 polymer ?
#
loop_
_entity_poly.entity_id
_entity_poly.type
_entity_poly.pdbx_seq_one_letter_code
_entity_poly.pdbx_strand_id
1 'polypeptide(L)'
;MIKPIWHIIAVASLAFFTACERTETALPEDPEAPQQQTEPQQQTKKAPQQETAIKIEVDTSERQQDTPDARTATTAAPDTQVPQTASTRNSAQLQAPSAPFQVRRCMNMGNALEAPNEGDWGYRITAQDLRSVAAAGFDTVRIPIRWDAHTAHRAPYSIDAPFMARVNTVVRDAQSAGLGVIINVHHYEDLMARPTREQARFLA
;
A
#
# COMPACT_ATOMS: atom_id res chain seq x y z
N MET A 1 10.72 68.61 44.71
CA MET A 1 11.49 67.52 45.35
C MET A 1 11.29 66.28 44.49
N ILE A 2 12.35 65.88 43.78
CA ILE A 2 12.38 64.86 42.73
C ILE A 2 12.77 63.52 43.35
N LYS A 3 12.03 62.42 43.11
CA LYS A 3 12.55 61.04 43.15
C LYS A 3 11.76 60.10 42.22
N PRO A 4 12.41 59.04 41.70
CA PRO A 4 12.27 58.65 40.30
C PRO A 4 11.65 57.27 40.04
N ILE A 5 11.29 57.14 38.77
CA ILE A 5 10.90 55.98 37.97
C ILE A 5 11.83 54.77 38.19
N TRP A 6 11.24 53.59 38.40
CA TRP A 6 11.88 52.30 38.11
C TRP A 6 11.07 51.53 37.07
N HIS A 7 11.77 51.07 36.04
CA HIS A 7 11.29 50.32 34.90
C HIS A 7 10.97 48.85 35.23
N ILE A 8 9.91 48.34 34.58
CA ILE A 8 9.85 47.11 33.77
C ILE A 8 10.54 45.84 34.34
N ILE A 9 9.77 44.77 34.52
CA ILE A 9 9.98 43.44 33.90
C ILE A 9 8.63 42.70 33.92
N ALA A 10 8.03 42.54 32.74
CA ALA A 10 6.99 41.56 32.48
C ALA A 10 7.69 40.31 31.94
N VAL A 11 7.62 39.19 32.67
CA VAL A 11 8.01 37.88 32.13
C VAL A 11 6.74 37.21 31.62
N ALA A 12 6.52 37.32 30.33
CA ALA A 12 5.57 36.49 29.59
C ALA A 12 6.22 35.11 29.39
N SER A 13 5.79 34.11 30.15
CA SER A 13 6.15 32.71 29.87
C SER A 13 5.34 32.21 28.68
N LEU A 14 5.99 32.21 27.51
CA LEU A 14 5.51 31.60 26.28
C LEU A 14 6.03 30.16 26.20
N ALA A 15 5.08 29.23 26.07
CA ALA A 15 5.10 27.87 25.52
C ALA A 15 6.43 27.09 25.41
N PHE A 16 6.42 25.87 25.97
CA PHE A 16 6.96 24.69 25.30
C PHE A 16 5.99 23.52 25.46
N PHE A 17 5.12 23.33 24.46
CA PHE A 17 4.56 22.02 24.17
C PHE A 17 5.66 21.21 23.49
N THR A 18 6.40 20.41 24.26
CA THR A 18 7.27 19.38 23.69
C THR A 18 6.39 18.19 23.33
N ALA A 19 5.79 18.25 22.14
CA ALA A 19 5.26 17.06 21.49
C ALA A 19 6.44 16.12 21.23
N CYS A 20 6.44 14.96 21.90
CA CYS A 20 7.38 13.89 21.64
C CYS A 20 6.95 13.15 20.37
N GLU A 21 6.98 13.83 19.22
CA GLU A 21 7.02 13.15 17.92
C GLU A 21 8.42 12.56 17.79
N ARG A 22 8.57 11.32 18.27
CA ARG A 22 9.71 10.49 17.91
C ARG A 22 9.59 10.23 16.41
N THR A 23 10.16 11.13 15.61
CA THR A 23 10.31 10.98 14.17
C THR A 23 11.23 9.78 13.99
N GLU A 24 10.65 8.60 13.81
CA GLU A 24 11.43 7.42 13.50
C GLU A 24 12.19 7.70 12.20
N THR A 25 13.51 7.65 12.32
CA THR A 25 14.44 7.96 11.23
C THR A 25 14.10 7.04 10.06
N ALA A 26 14.18 7.56 8.83
CA ALA A 26 14.13 6.68 7.65
C ALA A 26 15.13 5.54 7.86
N LEU A 27 14.82 4.36 7.31
CA LEU A 27 15.64 3.17 7.41
C LEU A 27 17.13 3.55 7.30
N PRO A 28 17.95 3.24 8.33
CA PRO A 28 19.31 3.72 8.41
C PRO A 28 20.10 3.35 7.15
N GLU A 29 21.01 4.23 6.73
CA GLU A 29 21.88 3.96 5.59
C GLU A 29 22.96 2.94 6.01
N ASP A 30 23.05 1.83 5.28
CA ASP A 30 24.15 0.89 5.42
C ASP A 30 25.40 1.43 4.70
N PRO A 31 26.62 1.14 5.20
CA PRO A 31 27.82 1.29 4.39
C PRO A 31 27.73 0.36 3.18
N GLU A 32 27.70 0.98 2.00
CA GLU A 32 27.57 0.44 0.64
C GLU A 32 27.74 -1.08 0.49
N ALA A 33 26.62 -1.77 0.25
CA ALA A 33 26.61 -3.17 -0.14
C ALA A 33 27.20 -3.34 -1.57
N PRO A 34 27.89 -4.46 -1.88
CA PRO A 34 28.51 -4.65 -3.19
C PRO A 34 27.48 -4.61 -4.31
N GLN A 35 27.70 -3.77 -5.32
CA GLN A 35 26.84 -3.69 -6.50
C GLN A 35 26.81 -5.05 -7.21
N GLN A 36 25.62 -5.66 -7.28
CA GLN A 36 25.39 -6.83 -8.12
C GLN A 36 25.45 -6.40 -9.59
N GLN A 37 26.36 -7.02 -10.34
CA GLN A 37 26.44 -6.88 -11.79
C GLN A 37 25.15 -7.43 -12.41
N THR A 38 24.36 -6.56 -13.03
CA THR A 38 23.25 -6.96 -13.89
C THR A 38 23.82 -7.50 -15.19
N GLU A 39 23.79 -8.82 -15.39
CA GLU A 39 23.93 -9.40 -16.74
C GLU A 39 22.74 -8.95 -17.61
N PRO A 40 22.97 -8.45 -18.84
CA PRO A 40 21.89 -8.04 -19.70
C PRO A 40 21.10 -9.26 -20.18
N GLN A 41 19.83 -9.34 -19.81
CA GLN A 41 18.89 -10.27 -20.42
C GLN A 41 18.80 -9.98 -21.93
N GLN A 42 19.17 -10.96 -22.74
CA GLN A 42 19.08 -10.90 -24.19
C GLN A 42 17.61 -10.80 -24.61
N GLN A 43 17.19 -9.57 -24.93
CA GLN A 43 15.90 -9.30 -25.52
C GLN A 43 15.92 -9.72 -27.00
N THR A 44 15.45 -10.93 -27.29
CA THR A 44 15.16 -11.35 -28.65
C THR A 44 14.03 -10.49 -29.21
N LYS A 45 14.37 -9.59 -30.15
CA LYS A 45 13.43 -8.77 -30.90
C LYS A 45 12.46 -9.67 -31.69
N LYS A 46 11.17 -9.61 -31.38
CA LYS A 46 10.11 -10.14 -32.25
C LYS A 46 9.60 -9.00 -33.16
N ALA A 47 9.57 -9.25 -34.46
CA ALA A 47 9.15 -8.33 -35.50
C ALA A 47 7.66 -7.94 -35.38
N PRO A 48 7.24 -6.78 -35.92
CA PRO A 48 5.94 -6.17 -35.65
C PRO A 48 4.80 -6.91 -36.37
N GLN A 49 3.76 -7.29 -35.64
CA GLN A 49 2.49 -7.72 -36.21
C GLN A 49 1.57 -6.49 -36.32
N GLN A 50 1.01 -6.31 -37.51
CA GLN A 50 0.14 -5.21 -37.90
C GLN A 50 -1.16 -5.23 -37.10
N GLU A 51 -1.42 -4.13 -36.37
CA GLU A 51 -2.70 -3.86 -35.74
C GLU A 51 -3.57 -3.07 -36.73
N THR A 52 -4.61 -3.72 -37.25
CA THR A 52 -5.65 -3.07 -38.06
C THR A 52 -6.57 -2.27 -37.14
N ALA A 53 -6.44 -0.95 -37.18
CA ALA A 53 -7.30 0.00 -36.48
C ALA A 53 -8.75 -0.09 -36.99
N ILE A 54 -9.68 -0.48 -36.11
CA ILE A 54 -11.11 -0.29 -36.31
C ILE A 54 -11.48 1.02 -35.62
N LYS A 55 -11.90 1.98 -36.44
CA LYS A 55 -12.28 3.34 -36.07
C LYS A 55 -13.72 3.31 -35.54
N ILE A 56 -13.91 3.42 -34.22
CA ILE A 56 -15.24 3.66 -33.62
C ILE A 56 -15.42 5.17 -33.49
N GLU A 57 -16.47 5.66 -34.13
CA GLU A 57 -16.91 7.05 -34.18
C GLU A 57 -17.52 7.44 -32.84
N VAL A 58 -16.93 8.45 -32.20
CA VAL A 58 -17.40 9.02 -30.93
C VAL A 58 -18.29 10.21 -31.28
N ASP A 59 -19.58 10.08 -30.97
CA ASP A 59 -20.56 11.15 -31.03
C ASP A 59 -20.36 12.08 -29.83
N THR A 60 -19.82 13.27 -30.10
CA THR A 60 -19.68 14.37 -29.15
C THR A 60 -20.87 15.31 -29.29
N SER A 61 -21.81 15.26 -28.34
CA SER A 61 -22.77 16.35 -28.13
C SER A 61 -22.39 17.16 -26.89
N GLU A 62 -22.10 18.43 -27.11
CA GLU A 62 -21.78 19.46 -26.12
C GLU A 62 -22.97 19.76 -25.19
N ARG A 63 -22.69 20.06 -23.91
CA ARG A 63 -23.57 20.90 -23.11
C ARG A 63 -22.77 21.82 -22.17
N GLN A 64 -23.00 23.09 -22.46
CA GLN A 64 -22.64 24.38 -21.86
C GLN A 64 -22.26 24.45 -20.36
N GLN A 65 -21.34 25.41 -20.17
CA GLN A 65 -20.85 26.02 -18.94
C GLN A 65 -21.97 26.70 -18.13
N ASP A 66 -21.84 26.64 -16.81
CA ASP A 66 -22.32 27.71 -15.92
C ASP A 66 -21.41 27.78 -14.68
N THR A 67 -20.70 28.91 -14.56
CA THR A 67 -20.07 29.41 -13.33
C THR A 67 -21.02 30.39 -12.67
N PRO A 68 -21.00 30.49 -11.33
CA PRO A 68 -20.59 31.78 -10.79
C PRO A 68 -19.72 31.72 -9.53
N ASP A 69 -19.10 32.88 -9.33
CA ASP A 69 -18.06 33.27 -8.39
C ASP A 69 -18.29 33.04 -6.90
N ALA A 70 -17.13 32.99 -6.26
CA ALA A 70 -16.83 33.13 -4.85
C ALA A 70 -17.65 34.20 -4.09
N ARG A 71 -18.11 33.81 -2.90
CA ARG A 71 -18.21 34.72 -1.75
C ARG A 71 -17.69 34.06 -0.47
N THR A 72 -16.67 34.71 0.06
CA THR A 72 -16.06 34.55 1.39
C THR A 72 -17.10 34.75 2.50
N ALA A 73 -17.16 33.81 3.45
CA ALA A 73 -17.77 34.05 4.75
C ALA A 73 -16.98 33.30 5.84
N THR A 74 -16.12 34.05 6.52
CA THR A 74 -15.54 33.71 7.82
C THR A 74 -16.67 33.70 8.86
N THR A 75 -16.87 32.59 9.56
CA THR A 75 -17.56 32.59 10.87
C THR A 75 -16.99 31.47 11.73
N ALA A 76 -16.63 31.85 12.96
CA ALA A 76 -15.94 31.06 13.97
C ALA A 76 -16.79 29.90 14.50
N ALA A 77 -16.10 28.82 14.89
CA ALA A 77 -16.63 27.62 15.48
C ALA A 77 -17.17 27.83 16.91
N PRO A 78 -18.25 27.14 17.32
CA PRO A 78 -18.51 26.87 18.72
C PRO A 78 -17.88 25.52 19.14
N ASP A 79 -17.11 25.62 20.21
CA ASP A 79 -16.49 24.54 20.98
C ASP A 79 -17.54 23.48 21.39
N THR A 80 -17.46 22.29 20.79
CA THR A 80 -18.25 21.12 21.20
C THR A 80 -17.29 20.06 21.68
N GLN A 81 -17.22 19.90 23.00
CA GLN A 81 -16.47 18.85 23.66
C GLN A 81 -17.07 17.49 23.30
N VAL A 82 -16.33 16.71 22.51
CA VAL A 82 -16.66 15.30 22.22
C VAL A 82 -16.28 14.46 23.44
N PRO A 83 -17.20 13.68 24.04
CA PRO A 83 -16.86 12.74 25.09
C PRO A 83 -15.92 11.66 24.52
N GLN A 84 -14.69 11.62 25.00
CA GLN A 84 -13.76 10.52 24.73
C GLN A 84 -14.20 9.28 25.50
N THR A 85 -15.08 8.48 24.92
CA THR A 85 -15.21 7.08 25.32
C THR A 85 -13.97 6.35 24.84
N ALA A 86 -13.08 6.02 25.77
CA ALA A 86 -11.96 5.13 25.52
C ALA A 86 -12.51 3.78 25.04
N SER A 87 -12.47 3.56 23.72
CA SER A 87 -12.74 2.26 23.12
C SER A 87 -11.56 1.36 23.43
N THR A 88 -11.69 0.58 24.50
CA THR A 88 -10.84 -0.57 24.76
C THR A 88 -10.99 -1.52 23.58
N ARG A 89 -10.11 -1.39 22.58
CA ARG A 89 -9.97 -2.41 21.53
C ARG A 89 -9.48 -3.66 22.21
N ASN A 90 -10.42 -4.52 22.60
CA ASN A 90 -10.13 -5.91 22.91
C ASN A 90 -9.38 -6.46 21.71
N SER A 91 -8.08 -6.72 21.88
CA SER A 91 -7.28 -7.54 21.01
C SER A 91 -7.81 -8.96 21.11
N ALA A 92 -8.97 -9.20 20.49
CA ALA A 92 -9.43 -10.53 20.15
C ALA A 92 -8.36 -11.08 19.23
N GLN A 93 -7.44 -11.86 19.82
CA GLN A 93 -6.43 -12.60 19.11
C GLN A 93 -7.16 -13.40 18.05
N LEU A 94 -6.98 -13.03 16.78
CA LEU A 94 -7.50 -13.74 15.63
C LEU A 94 -6.96 -15.17 15.75
N GLN A 95 -7.77 -16.07 16.32
CA GLN A 95 -7.45 -17.49 16.34
C GLN A 95 -7.61 -17.96 14.90
N ALA A 96 -6.49 -18.06 14.19
CA ALA A 96 -6.44 -18.71 12.90
C ALA A 96 -7.01 -20.13 13.04
N PRO A 97 -7.86 -20.60 12.11
CA PRO A 97 -8.37 -21.96 12.13
C PRO A 97 -7.21 -22.96 12.32
N SER A 98 -7.31 -23.82 13.35
CA SER A 98 -6.21 -24.68 13.81
C SER A 98 -5.93 -25.90 12.94
N ALA A 99 -6.63 -26.06 11.81
CA ALA A 99 -6.41 -27.16 10.89
C ALA A 99 -5.69 -26.64 9.63
N PRO A 100 -4.42 -27.04 9.37
CA PRO A 100 -3.79 -26.72 8.09
C PRO A 100 -4.62 -27.33 6.97
N PHE A 101 -4.97 -26.52 5.96
CA PHE A 101 -5.65 -27.04 4.78
C PHE A 101 -4.66 -27.88 3.95
N GLN A 102 -5.09 -29.05 3.50
CA GLN A 102 -4.23 -29.95 2.73
C GLN A 102 -4.12 -29.47 1.29
N VAL A 103 -2.92 -29.09 0.87
CA VAL A 103 -2.60 -28.75 -0.52
C VAL A 103 -2.37 -30.05 -1.29
N ARG A 104 -3.13 -30.31 -2.36
CA ARG A 104 -2.85 -31.47 -3.24
C ARG A 104 -2.38 -31.03 -4.62
N ARG A 105 -3.10 -30.12 -5.27
CA ARG A 105 -2.78 -29.56 -6.59
C ARG A 105 -2.81 -28.04 -6.50
N CYS A 106 -1.63 -27.43 -6.62
CA CYS A 106 -1.43 -25.99 -6.52
C CYS A 106 -1.02 -25.38 -7.86
N MET A 107 -1.61 -24.24 -8.21
CA MET A 107 -1.16 -23.40 -9.33
C MET A 107 -0.58 -22.08 -8.81
N ASN A 108 0.52 -21.60 -9.39
CA ASN A 108 1.03 -20.25 -9.11
C ASN A 108 0.33 -19.24 -10.03
N MET A 109 -0.21 -18.18 -9.43
CA MET A 109 -0.77 -17.02 -10.13
C MET A 109 0.34 -15.97 -10.33
N GLY A 110 1.36 -16.33 -11.11
CA GLY A 110 2.56 -15.51 -11.30
C GLY A 110 2.38 -14.38 -12.32
N ASN A 111 3.34 -13.47 -12.35
CA ASN A 111 3.41 -12.24 -13.14
C ASN A 111 2.24 -11.27 -12.93
N ALA A 112 1.65 -11.29 -11.74
CA ALA A 112 0.53 -10.43 -11.35
C ALA A 112 0.90 -9.55 -10.15
N LEU A 113 0.55 -9.98 -8.93
CA LEU A 113 0.68 -9.16 -7.72
C LEU A 113 2.12 -9.04 -7.21
N GLU A 114 3.07 -9.74 -7.81
CA GLU A 114 4.49 -9.60 -7.55
C GLU A 114 5.21 -8.62 -8.49
N ALA A 115 4.54 -8.13 -9.52
CA ALA A 115 5.06 -7.03 -10.34
C ALA A 115 5.06 -5.71 -9.52
N PRO A 116 5.87 -4.69 -9.88
CA PRO A 116 5.90 -3.40 -9.18
C PRO A 116 4.51 -2.77 -9.02
N ASN A 117 3.68 -2.85 -10.06
CA ASN A 117 2.24 -2.75 -9.99
C ASN A 117 1.65 -3.95 -10.73
N GLU A 118 0.55 -4.51 -10.22
CA GLU A 118 -0.16 -5.57 -10.93
C GLU A 118 -0.47 -5.12 -12.37
N GLY A 119 -0.16 -5.96 -13.35
CA GLY A 119 -0.29 -5.66 -14.78
C GLY A 119 0.98 -5.15 -15.46
N ASP A 120 2.00 -4.69 -14.73
CA ASP A 120 3.26 -4.21 -15.33
C ASP A 120 3.98 -5.33 -16.11
N TRP A 121 3.77 -6.59 -15.74
CA TRP A 121 4.30 -7.76 -16.44
C TRP A 121 3.28 -8.44 -17.38
N GLY A 122 2.21 -7.72 -17.74
CA GLY A 122 1.24 -8.12 -18.76
C GLY A 122 0.10 -9.02 -18.28
N TYR A 123 -0.01 -9.30 -16.98
CA TYR A 123 -1.08 -10.13 -16.42
C TYR A 123 -1.72 -9.50 -15.18
N ARG A 124 -3.04 -9.64 -15.08
CA ARG A 124 -3.84 -9.29 -13.89
C ARG A 124 -4.76 -10.45 -13.57
N ILE A 125 -4.81 -10.85 -12.30
CA ILE A 125 -5.63 -12.00 -11.90
C ILE A 125 -7.10 -11.62 -11.99
N THR A 126 -7.88 -12.38 -12.75
CA THR A 126 -9.34 -12.22 -12.80
C THR A 126 -10.05 -13.32 -12.01
N ALA A 127 -11.28 -13.05 -11.58
CA ALA A 127 -12.13 -14.08 -10.98
C ALA A 127 -12.40 -15.26 -11.94
N GLN A 128 -12.38 -15.01 -13.27
CA GLN A 128 -12.54 -16.05 -14.27
C GLN A 128 -11.32 -16.98 -14.33
N ASP A 129 -10.11 -16.46 -14.18
CA ASP A 129 -8.89 -17.27 -14.12
C ASP A 129 -8.98 -18.24 -12.93
N LEU A 130 -9.35 -17.74 -11.76
CA LEU A 130 -9.48 -18.53 -10.54
C LEU A 130 -10.55 -19.63 -10.67
N ARG A 131 -11.70 -19.31 -11.27
CA ARG A 131 -12.72 -20.34 -11.60
C ARG A 131 -12.20 -21.38 -12.59
N SER A 132 -11.39 -20.96 -13.56
CA SER A 132 -10.82 -21.86 -14.56
C SER A 132 -9.77 -22.79 -13.93
N VAL A 133 -8.97 -22.29 -12.99
CA VAL A 133 -8.03 -23.10 -12.19
C VAL A 133 -8.77 -24.14 -11.35
N ALA A 134 -9.84 -23.76 -10.66
CA ALA A 134 -10.68 -24.69 -9.91
C ALA A 134 -11.32 -25.75 -10.82
N ALA A 135 -11.88 -25.34 -11.96
CA ALA A 135 -12.49 -26.24 -12.94
C ALA A 135 -11.48 -27.22 -13.56
N ALA A 136 -10.20 -26.83 -13.67
CA ALA A 136 -9.11 -27.71 -14.08
C ALA A 136 -8.70 -28.74 -13.00
N GLY A 137 -9.31 -28.69 -11.81
CA GLY A 137 -9.10 -29.66 -10.74
C GLY A 137 -7.94 -29.33 -9.81
N PHE A 138 -7.49 -28.07 -9.77
CA PHE A 138 -6.60 -27.57 -8.71
C PHE A 138 -7.42 -27.25 -7.46
N ASP A 139 -6.87 -27.52 -6.29
CA ASP A 139 -7.49 -27.19 -5.00
C ASP A 139 -6.88 -25.97 -4.33
N THR A 140 -5.72 -25.50 -4.79
CA THR A 140 -4.98 -24.41 -4.17
C THR A 140 -4.41 -23.48 -5.24
N VAL A 141 -4.37 -22.19 -4.94
CA VAL A 141 -3.54 -21.21 -5.66
C VAL A 141 -2.50 -20.61 -4.73
N ARG A 142 -1.29 -20.42 -5.26
CA ARG A 142 -0.27 -19.57 -4.66
C ARG A 142 -0.24 -18.24 -5.40
N ILE A 143 -0.36 -17.15 -4.65
CA ILE A 143 -0.39 -15.78 -5.14
C ILE A 143 0.89 -15.10 -4.64
N PRO A 144 1.92 -14.96 -5.50
CA PRO A 144 3.12 -14.20 -5.16
C PRO A 144 2.77 -12.71 -5.04
N ILE A 145 3.27 -12.03 -4.01
CA ILE A 145 2.92 -10.61 -3.75
C ILE A 145 4.17 -9.80 -3.39
N ARG A 146 4.36 -8.66 -4.07
CA ARG A 146 5.46 -7.72 -3.82
C ARG A 146 5.02 -6.56 -2.93
N TRP A 147 5.06 -6.78 -1.61
CA TRP A 147 4.58 -5.81 -0.63
C TRP A 147 5.48 -4.58 -0.47
N ASP A 148 6.79 -4.72 -0.72
CA ASP A 148 7.77 -3.64 -0.59
C ASP A 148 7.52 -2.47 -1.55
N ALA A 149 6.87 -2.74 -2.69
CA ALA A 149 6.45 -1.71 -3.65
C ALA A 149 5.24 -0.90 -3.17
N HIS A 150 4.53 -1.37 -2.14
CA HIS A 150 3.25 -0.83 -1.68
C HIS A 150 3.20 -0.61 -0.16
N THR A 151 4.35 -0.42 0.47
CA THR A 151 4.45 -0.15 1.90
C THR A 151 5.31 1.08 2.15
N ALA A 152 4.95 1.88 3.15
CA ALA A 152 5.77 3.01 3.56
C ALA A 152 7.18 2.56 4.00
N HIS A 153 8.17 3.43 3.79
CA HIS A 153 9.57 3.19 4.23
C HIS A 153 9.85 3.65 5.67
N ARG A 154 8.86 4.23 6.35
CA ARG A 154 8.94 4.68 7.74
C ARG A 154 7.85 4.00 8.56
N ALA A 155 8.12 3.75 9.83
CA ALA A 155 7.11 3.27 10.77
C ALA A 155 5.85 4.15 10.69
N PRO A 156 4.64 3.56 10.69
CA PRO A 156 4.34 2.15 10.98
C PRO A 156 4.37 1.23 9.73
N TYR A 157 5.10 1.59 8.67
CA TYR A 157 5.28 0.79 7.45
C TYR A 157 3.97 0.37 6.78
N SER A 158 2.96 1.24 6.86
CA SER A 158 1.61 0.95 6.38
C SER A 158 1.60 0.51 4.92
N ILE A 159 0.80 -0.53 4.64
CA ILE A 159 0.48 -0.96 3.28
C ILE A 159 -0.51 0.04 2.67
N ASP A 160 -0.33 0.38 1.41
CA ASP A 160 -1.25 1.22 0.66
C ASP A 160 -2.67 0.62 0.67
N ALA A 161 -3.65 1.40 1.16
CA ALA A 161 -5.02 0.92 1.30
C ALA A 161 -5.64 0.39 -0.01
N PRO A 162 -5.43 1.02 -1.19
CA PRO A 162 -5.91 0.47 -2.46
C PRO A 162 -5.28 -0.88 -2.81
N PHE A 163 -3.99 -1.06 -2.54
CA PHE A 163 -3.29 -2.31 -2.81
C PHE A 163 -3.82 -3.44 -1.90
N MET A 164 -4.00 -3.16 -0.61
CA MET A 164 -4.58 -4.14 0.31
C MET A 164 -6.02 -4.51 -0.08
N ALA A 165 -6.83 -3.55 -0.51
CA ALA A 165 -8.17 -3.84 -1.04
C ALA A 165 -8.12 -4.75 -2.28
N ARG A 166 -7.13 -4.54 -3.15
CA ARG A 166 -6.91 -5.39 -4.33
C ARG A 166 -6.53 -6.82 -3.94
N VAL A 167 -5.56 -7.01 -3.04
CA VAL A 167 -5.17 -8.34 -2.55
C VAL A 167 -6.37 -9.05 -1.91
N ASN A 168 -7.14 -8.35 -1.06
CA ASN A 168 -8.35 -8.90 -0.45
C ASN A 168 -9.38 -9.37 -1.50
N THR A 169 -9.54 -8.61 -2.59
CA THR A 169 -10.45 -9.00 -3.68
C THR A 169 -10.00 -10.31 -4.32
N VAL A 170 -8.73 -10.45 -4.67
CA VAL A 170 -8.19 -11.67 -5.31
C VAL A 170 -8.30 -12.88 -4.37
N VAL A 171 -7.94 -12.71 -3.09
CA VAL A 171 -8.05 -13.79 -2.09
C VAL A 171 -9.50 -14.24 -1.92
N ARG A 172 -10.44 -13.30 -1.80
CA ARG A 172 -11.87 -13.60 -1.68
C ARG A 172 -12.40 -14.31 -2.92
N ASP A 173 -12.01 -13.86 -4.11
CA ASP A 173 -12.45 -14.48 -5.36
C ASP A 173 -11.92 -15.92 -5.47
N ALA A 174 -10.69 -16.19 -5.02
CA ALA A 174 -10.11 -17.54 -5.00
C ALA A 174 -10.85 -18.44 -4.01
N GLN A 175 -11.09 -17.96 -2.80
CA GLN A 175 -11.89 -18.66 -1.79
C GLN A 175 -13.31 -18.94 -2.27
N SER A 176 -13.92 -17.98 -2.98
CA SER A 176 -15.27 -18.13 -3.56
C SER A 176 -15.31 -19.17 -4.69
N ALA A 177 -14.19 -19.41 -5.36
CA ALA A 177 -14.03 -20.50 -6.33
C ALA A 177 -13.72 -21.86 -5.66
N GLY A 178 -13.68 -21.93 -4.33
CA GLY A 178 -13.37 -23.15 -3.58
C GLY A 178 -11.89 -23.49 -3.48
N LEU A 179 -10.99 -22.54 -3.79
CA LEU A 179 -9.54 -22.74 -3.74
C LEU A 179 -8.99 -22.37 -2.36
N GLY A 180 -8.07 -23.19 -1.86
CA GLY A 180 -7.09 -22.80 -0.85
C GLY A 180 -6.17 -21.69 -1.39
N VAL A 181 -5.69 -20.82 -0.51
CA VAL A 181 -4.89 -19.66 -0.92
C VAL A 181 -3.59 -19.61 -0.11
N ILE A 182 -2.47 -19.56 -0.81
CA ILE A 182 -1.14 -19.32 -0.24
C ILE A 182 -0.68 -17.94 -0.72
N ILE A 183 -0.39 -17.05 0.21
CA ILE A 183 0.26 -15.76 -0.06
C ILE A 183 1.66 -15.75 0.54
N ASN A 184 2.54 -14.90 0.03
CA ASN A 184 3.88 -14.72 0.59
C ASN A 184 4.38 -13.29 0.37
N VAL A 185 5.62 -13.05 0.80
CA VAL A 185 6.43 -11.91 0.38
C VAL A 185 7.31 -12.34 -0.79
N HIS A 186 7.24 -11.63 -1.91
CA HIS A 186 7.95 -11.93 -3.15
C HIS A 186 8.67 -10.69 -3.69
N HIS A 187 9.75 -10.86 -4.44
CA HIS A 187 10.56 -9.77 -5.02
C HIS A 187 10.92 -8.62 -4.08
N TYR A 188 11.10 -8.93 -2.78
CA TYR A 188 11.61 -7.97 -1.82
C TYR A 188 13.13 -7.90 -1.92
N GLU A 189 13.60 -7.29 -3.00
CA GLU A 189 15.03 -7.23 -3.36
C GLU A 189 15.87 -6.56 -2.27
N ASP A 190 15.34 -5.49 -1.65
CA ASP A 190 16.03 -4.81 -0.56
C ASP A 190 16.22 -5.71 0.67
N LEU A 191 15.24 -6.55 1.01
CA LEU A 191 15.37 -7.51 2.12
C LEU A 191 16.41 -8.57 1.81
N MET A 192 16.48 -9.03 0.55
CA MET A 192 17.49 -10.00 0.13
C MET A 192 18.90 -9.40 0.11
N ALA A 193 19.04 -8.15 -0.31
CA ALA A 193 20.32 -7.46 -0.37
C ALA A 193 20.81 -6.96 1.00
N ARG A 194 19.89 -6.46 1.84
CA ARG A 194 20.17 -5.76 3.10
C ARG A 194 19.23 -6.21 4.22
N PRO A 195 19.29 -7.50 4.65
CA PRO A 195 18.33 -8.08 5.58
C PRO A 195 18.30 -7.39 6.95
N THR A 196 19.46 -6.99 7.49
CA THR A 196 19.54 -6.27 8.76
C THR A 196 18.84 -4.92 8.70
N ARG A 197 18.96 -4.22 7.57
CA ARG A 197 18.38 -2.89 7.36
C ARG A 197 16.87 -2.94 7.18
N GLU A 198 16.36 -3.92 6.45
CA GLU A 198 14.92 -4.12 6.25
C GLU A 198 14.22 -4.85 7.39
N GLN A 199 14.96 -5.36 8.38
CA GLN A 199 14.42 -6.20 9.46
C GLN A 199 13.22 -5.57 10.16
N ALA A 200 13.31 -4.29 10.54
CA ALA A 200 12.23 -3.59 11.23
C ALA A 200 10.97 -3.48 10.37
N ARG A 201 11.12 -3.20 9.07
CA ARG A 201 10.00 -3.10 8.13
C ARG A 201 9.38 -4.46 7.82
N PHE A 202 10.19 -5.52 7.74
CA PHE A 202 9.71 -6.88 7.47
C PHE A 202 8.97 -7.51 8.66
N LEU A 203 9.33 -7.15 9.89
CA LEU A 203 8.73 -7.69 11.13
C LEU A 203 7.55 -6.86 11.67
N ALA A 204 7.20 -5.75 11.03
CA ALA A 204 6.18 -4.81 11.47
C ALA A 204 4.75 -5.37 11.44
#